data_AF-A0A0G2GPA8-F1
#
_entry.id   AF-A0A0G2GPA8-F1
#
_cell.length_a   1.000
_cell.length_b   1.000
_cell.length_c   1.000
_cell.angle_alpha   90.00
_cell.angle_beta   90.00
_cell.angle_gamma   90.00
#
_symmetry.space_group_name_H-M   'P 1'
#
loop_
_entity.id
_entity.type
_entity.pdbx_description
1 polymer ?
#
loop_
_entity_poly.entity_id
_entity_poly.type
_entity_poly.pdbx_seq_one_letter_code
_entity_poly.pdbx_strand_id
1 'polypeptide(L)'
;MANPNQVFTISDIRTAATEKLDPKWAQYLNEGSMDLITVKANEAAYDRYRIMPRILRDVAQVDTSTTIFGAKVSFPFGFSPAAMHCLAHPDGEVATSRAAAKAGIAMGLSNWATKSLEDVMAAGKEINPEAPYALQTSSANLQKYTIELLHRAEKANYKALLVTVDAPTLGRRLNEYRNGIDLPPTLAFPNLSHDPRSFRAAVRDASTSAATFLPWLSAAVPAAMEIWLKGICTPEDVLLAAAHPRVRGVVVSNHGGRQLDGAPATLEALPGCAAAAGAPALLVGVDGGVRRGSDIFKALALGADVCFAGRVPIWGLAYAGQQGVERAVGILRDEFETCMRLAGCKSLADIGPECLAVVEGGVPGLIRRLPSKL
;
A
#
# COMPACT_ATOMS: atom_id res chain seq x y z
N MET A 1 -29.14 -22.57 1.91
CA MET A 1 -27.91 -22.39 2.71
C MET A 1 -26.92 -21.66 1.82
N ALA A 2 -26.42 -20.49 2.24
CA ALA A 2 -25.45 -19.73 1.46
C ALA A 2 -24.16 -20.55 1.31
N ASN A 3 -23.61 -20.60 0.09
CA ASN A 3 -22.34 -21.28 -0.17
C ASN A 3 -21.23 -20.53 0.58
N PRO A 4 -20.52 -21.17 1.53
CA PRO A 4 -19.41 -20.53 2.25
C PRO A 4 -18.24 -20.09 1.34
N ASN A 5 -18.26 -20.47 0.05
CA ASN A 5 -17.31 -20.04 -0.97
C ASN A 5 -17.69 -18.74 -1.72
N GLN A 6 -18.78 -18.07 -1.35
CA GLN A 6 -19.19 -16.79 -1.95
C GLN A 6 -18.81 -15.61 -1.05
N VAL A 7 -17.58 -15.13 -1.19
CA VAL A 7 -17.12 -13.85 -0.62
C VAL A 7 -17.44 -12.70 -1.59
N PHE A 8 -18.03 -11.63 -1.08
CA PHE A 8 -18.46 -10.46 -1.88
C PHE A 8 -17.75 -9.17 -1.48
N THR A 9 -17.18 -9.12 -0.28
CA THR A 9 -16.43 -7.97 0.22
C THR A 9 -15.04 -8.37 0.70
N ILE A 10 -14.14 -7.38 0.82
CA ILE A 10 -12.86 -7.58 1.51
C ILE A 10 -13.05 -8.00 2.98
N SER A 11 -14.15 -7.59 3.61
CA SER A 11 -14.47 -8.00 4.99
C SER A 11 -14.80 -9.49 5.09
N ASP A 12 -15.51 -10.04 4.10
CA ASP A 12 -15.80 -11.48 4.03
C ASP A 12 -14.51 -12.28 3.87
N ILE A 13 -13.62 -11.84 2.95
CA ILE A 13 -12.31 -12.46 2.74
C ILE A 13 -11.48 -12.40 4.03
N ARG A 14 -11.43 -11.23 4.69
CA ARG A 14 -10.72 -11.07 5.97
C ARG A 14 -11.24 -12.04 7.02
N THR A 15 -12.56 -12.18 7.14
CA THR A 15 -13.20 -13.05 8.14
C THR A 15 -12.85 -14.51 7.87
N ALA A 16 -13.11 -14.99 6.65
CA ALA A 16 -12.82 -16.37 6.26
C ALA A 16 -11.31 -16.70 6.30
N ALA A 17 -10.45 -15.75 5.96
CA ALA A 17 -8.99 -15.89 6.09
C ALA A 17 -8.57 -16.00 7.56
N THR A 18 -9.11 -15.15 8.43
CA THR A 18 -8.77 -15.11 9.86
C THR A 18 -9.15 -16.42 10.55
N GLU A 19 -10.31 -17.00 10.20
CA GLU A 19 -10.77 -18.29 10.74
C GLU A 19 -9.89 -19.48 10.33
N LYS A 20 -9.21 -19.41 9.18
CA LYS A 20 -8.33 -20.47 8.68
C LYS A 20 -6.90 -20.39 9.23
N LEU A 21 -6.45 -19.20 9.62
CA LEU A 21 -5.09 -18.96 10.06
C LEU A 21 -4.88 -19.44 11.50
N ASP A 22 -3.66 -19.87 11.79
CA ASP A 22 -3.22 -20.02 13.18
C ASP A 22 -3.44 -18.69 13.93
N PRO A 23 -4.05 -18.69 15.14
CA PRO A 23 -4.37 -17.48 15.88
C PRO A 23 -3.19 -16.51 16.06
N LYS A 24 -1.97 -17.03 16.24
CA LYS A 24 -0.76 -16.20 16.35
C LYS A 24 -0.51 -15.40 15.08
N TRP A 25 -0.60 -16.04 13.92
CA TRP A 25 -0.36 -15.40 12.63
C TRP A 25 -1.53 -14.51 12.21
N ALA A 26 -2.75 -14.91 12.52
CA ALA A 26 -3.93 -14.06 12.37
C ALA A 26 -3.76 -12.73 13.12
N GLN A 27 -3.34 -12.77 14.39
CA GLN A 27 -3.06 -11.56 15.18
C GLN A 27 -1.91 -10.76 14.58
N TYR A 28 -0.79 -11.39 14.20
CA TYR A 28 0.34 -10.71 13.56
C TYR A 28 -0.09 -9.89 12.32
N LEU A 29 -0.94 -10.48 11.48
CA LEU A 29 -1.40 -9.87 10.23
C LEU A 29 -2.48 -8.81 10.44
N ASN A 30 -3.43 -9.05 11.35
CA ASN A 30 -4.59 -8.18 11.54
C ASN A 30 -4.31 -6.99 12.45
N GLU A 31 -3.39 -7.11 13.41
CA GLU A 31 -3.16 -6.08 14.42
C GLU A 31 -2.09 -5.04 14.01
N GLY A 32 -1.77 -4.16 14.96
CA GLY A 32 -0.80 -3.07 14.84
C GLY A 32 -0.20 -2.70 16.19
N SER A 33 0.18 -1.44 16.34
CA SER A 33 0.86 -0.97 17.54
C SER A 33 -0.10 -0.69 18.68
N MET A 34 0.39 -0.89 19.91
CA MET A 34 -0.23 -0.47 21.17
C MET A 34 -1.72 -0.81 21.25
N ASP A 35 -2.59 0.19 21.34
CA ASP A 35 -4.02 0.04 21.62
C ASP A 35 -4.87 -0.02 20.33
N LEU A 36 -4.18 -0.15 19.18
CA LEU A 36 -4.76 -0.24 17.84
C LEU A 36 -5.57 1.01 17.46
N ILE A 37 -5.26 2.16 18.05
CA ILE A 37 -5.98 3.42 17.83
C ILE A 37 -5.87 3.81 16.36
N THR A 38 -4.64 3.89 15.84
CA THR A 38 -4.38 4.28 14.45
C THR A 38 -4.86 3.22 13.46
N VAL A 39 -4.84 1.92 13.81
CA VAL A 39 -5.41 0.86 12.97
C VAL A 39 -6.90 1.08 12.75
N LYS A 40 -7.65 1.36 13.83
CA LYS A 40 -9.09 1.65 13.77
C LYS A 40 -9.36 2.97 13.05
N ALA A 41 -8.59 4.02 13.35
CA ALA A 41 -8.73 5.33 12.73
C ALA A 41 -8.55 5.28 11.21
N ASN A 42 -7.59 4.48 10.72
CA ASN A 42 -7.35 4.30 9.29
C ASN A 42 -8.59 3.80 8.52
N GLU A 43 -9.34 2.83 9.07
CA GLU A 43 -10.56 2.33 8.42
C GLU A 43 -11.71 3.33 8.59
N ALA A 44 -11.90 3.87 9.80
CA ALA A 44 -12.98 4.82 10.09
C ALA A 44 -12.88 6.14 9.31
N ALA A 45 -11.67 6.54 8.91
CA ALA A 45 -11.44 7.82 8.23
C ALA A 45 -12.20 7.96 6.91
N TYR A 46 -12.26 6.88 6.13
CA TYR A 46 -12.98 6.86 4.85
C TYR A 46 -14.47 7.07 5.04
N ASP A 47 -15.05 6.62 6.15
CA ASP A 47 -16.48 6.72 6.43
C ASP A 47 -16.93 8.11 6.87
N ARG A 48 -16.01 9.06 7.07
CA ARG A 48 -16.37 10.47 7.33
C ARG A 48 -16.67 11.27 6.07
N TYR A 49 -16.22 10.78 4.92
CA TYR A 49 -16.50 11.38 3.61
C TYR A 49 -17.72 10.73 2.96
N ARG A 50 -18.63 11.56 2.47
CA ARG A 50 -19.77 11.17 1.62
C ARG A 50 -19.39 11.46 0.18
N ILE A 51 -19.66 10.51 -0.71
CA ILE A 51 -19.54 10.71 -2.16
C ILE A 51 -20.85 11.36 -2.62
N MET A 52 -20.75 12.40 -3.44
CA MET A 52 -21.88 13.19 -3.94
C MET A 52 -22.24 12.74 -5.36
N PRO A 53 -23.33 11.97 -5.55
CA PRO A 53 -23.72 11.47 -6.86
C PRO A 53 -24.07 12.60 -7.83
N ARG A 54 -23.76 12.40 -9.11
CA ARG A 54 -24.17 13.28 -10.21
C ARG A 54 -25.05 12.49 -11.18
N ILE A 55 -26.31 12.88 -11.27
CA ILE A 55 -27.31 12.21 -12.13
C ILE A 55 -27.19 12.66 -13.59
N LEU A 56 -27.67 11.82 -14.51
CA LEU A 56 -27.74 12.11 -15.96
C LEU A 56 -26.37 12.48 -16.59
N ARG A 57 -25.28 11.86 -16.11
CA ARG A 57 -23.97 11.88 -16.78
C ARG A 57 -23.84 10.64 -17.65
N ASP A 58 -23.29 10.78 -18.85
CA ASP A 58 -22.96 9.62 -19.68
C ASP A 58 -21.74 8.89 -19.09
N VAL A 59 -22.01 7.72 -18.51
CA VAL A 59 -21.04 6.81 -17.90
C VAL A 59 -21.15 5.40 -18.49
N ALA A 60 -21.64 5.30 -19.74
CA ALA A 60 -21.73 4.03 -20.45
C ALA A 60 -20.35 3.37 -20.61
N GLN A 61 -19.30 4.18 -20.76
CA GLN A 61 -17.90 3.77 -20.77
C GLN A 61 -17.13 4.56 -19.71
N VAL A 62 -16.36 3.86 -18.88
CA VAL A 62 -15.50 4.46 -17.85
C VAL A 62 -14.08 4.00 -18.08
N ASP A 63 -13.12 4.93 -18.07
CA ASP A 63 -11.70 4.62 -18.09
C ASP A 63 -11.11 4.77 -16.69
N THR A 64 -10.71 3.63 -16.12
CA THR A 64 -10.06 3.56 -14.81
C THR A 64 -8.53 3.60 -14.92
N SER A 65 -7.95 3.48 -16.11
CA SER A 65 -6.52 3.23 -16.28
C SER A 65 -5.64 4.44 -15.95
N THR A 66 -4.42 4.16 -15.51
CA THR A 66 -3.38 5.18 -15.22
C THR A 66 -1.98 4.58 -15.38
N THR A 67 -0.95 5.30 -14.95
CA THR A 67 0.45 4.85 -14.96
C THR A 67 1.03 4.84 -13.54
N ILE A 68 1.65 3.73 -13.15
CA ILE A 68 2.37 3.59 -11.87
C ILE A 68 3.74 2.97 -12.16
N PHE A 69 4.81 3.52 -11.58
CA PHE A 69 6.20 3.08 -11.81
C PHE A 69 6.57 2.98 -13.30
N GLY A 70 6.14 3.99 -14.08
CA GLY A 70 6.40 4.08 -15.51
C GLY A 70 5.61 3.11 -16.41
N ALA A 71 4.72 2.27 -15.87
CA ALA A 71 3.94 1.30 -16.64
C ALA A 71 2.42 1.51 -16.49
N LYS A 72 1.67 1.19 -17.54
CA LYS A 72 0.20 1.30 -17.54
C LYS A 72 -0.39 0.26 -16.59
N VAL A 73 -1.33 0.69 -15.75
CA VAL A 73 -2.14 -0.15 -14.87
C VAL A 73 -3.62 -0.06 -15.21
N SER A 74 -4.39 -1.08 -14.83
CA SER A 74 -5.82 -1.19 -15.15
C SER A 74 -6.69 -0.24 -14.31
N PHE A 75 -6.29 0.06 -13.08
CA PHE A 75 -6.90 1.06 -12.21
C PHE A 75 -5.88 1.60 -11.18
N PRO A 76 -6.11 2.74 -10.50
CA PRO A 76 -5.11 3.43 -9.66
C PRO A 76 -4.91 2.73 -8.30
N PHE A 77 -4.49 1.47 -8.35
CA PHE A 77 -4.34 0.60 -7.20
C PHE A 77 -3.10 -0.29 -7.34
N GLY A 78 -2.52 -0.68 -6.20
CA GLY A 78 -1.49 -1.69 -6.12
C GLY A 78 -1.39 -2.34 -4.74
N PHE A 79 -0.49 -3.31 -4.62
CA PHE A 79 -0.17 -3.90 -3.31
C PHE A 79 0.95 -3.13 -2.63
N SER A 80 0.71 -2.76 -1.37
CA SER A 80 1.76 -2.18 -0.52
C SER A 80 2.71 -3.30 -0.07
N PRO A 81 4.01 -3.03 0.12
CA PRO A 81 4.94 -4.00 0.67
C PRO A 81 4.44 -4.58 2.00
N ALA A 82 4.25 -5.90 2.02
CA ALA A 82 3.97 -6.68 3.22
C ALA A 82 5.00 -7.80 3.34
N ALA A 83 5.39 -8.13 4.57
CA ALA A 83 6.37 -9.17 4.84
C ALA A 83 5.70 -10.54 4.99
N MET A 84 6.47 -11.61 4.73
CA MET A 84 6.14 -12.98 5.11
C MET A 84 4.80 -13.51 4.59
N HIS A 85 4.53 -13.40 3.28
CA HIS A 85 3.27 -13.90 2.71
C HIS A 85 3.12 -15.42 2.89
N CYS A 86 4.22 -16.18 3.03
CA CYS A 86 4.17 -17.62 3.26
C CYS A 86 3.56 -18.02 4.61
N LEU A 87 3.37 -17.08 5.54
CA LEU A 87 2.58 -17.32 6.76
C LEU A 87 1.08 -17.48 6.46
N ALA A 88 0.61 -16.93 5.34
CA ALA A 88 -0.78 -17.03 4.92
C ALA A 88 -1.02 -18.18 3.94
N HIS A 89 -0.07 -18.45 3.04
CA HIS A 89 -0.19 -19.52 2.05
C HIS A 89 1.21 -19.94 1.51
N PRO A 90 1.51 -21.23 1.29
CA PRO A 90 2.85 -21.68 0.84
C PRO A 90 3.41 -21.03 -0.43
N ASP A 91 2.52 -20.63 -1.35
CA ASP A 91 2.91 -19.93 -2.59
C ASP A 91 3.33 -18.47 -2.35
N GLY A 92 2.87 -17.88 -1.23
CA GLY A 92 3.28 -16.56 -0.75
C GLY A 92 3.30 -15.46 -1.82
N GLU A 93 4.42 -14.75 -1.88
CA GLU A 93 4.61 -13.58 -2.75
C GLU A 93 4.57 -13.94 -4.25
N VAL A 94 4.87 -15.18 -4.64
CA VAL A 94 4.77 -15.65 -6.03
C VAL A 94 3.31 -15.68 -6.49
N ALA A 95 2.41 -16.21 -5.65
CA ALA A 95 0.98 -16.17 -5.93
C ALA A 95 0.42 -14.73 -5.93
N THR A 96 0.89 -13.87 -5.01
CA THR A 96 0.51 -12.45 -5.02
C THR A 96 0.96 -11.75 -6.31
N SER A 97 2.18 -12.03 -6.77
CA SER A 97 2.71 -11.50 -8.02
C SER A 97 1.87 -11.92 -9.22
N ARG A 98 1.57 -13.22 -9.38
CA ARG A 98 0.74 -13.68 -10.49
C ARG A 98 -0.63 -13.00 -10.52
N ALA A 99 -1.25 -12.83 -9.35
CA ALA A 99 -2.53 -12.13 -9.23
C ALA A 99 -2.42 -10.63 -9.58
N ALA A 100 -1.37 -9.94 -9.12
CA ALA A 100 -1.12 -8.54 -9.46
C ALA A 100 -0.91 -8.33 -10.97
N ALA A 101 -0.06 -9.17 -11.58
CA ALA A 101 0.21 -9.15 -13.00
C ALA A 101 -1.05 -9.40 -13.85
N LYS A 102 -1.85 -10.43 -13.48
CA LYS A 102 -3.11 -10.76 -14.17
C LYS A 102 -4.14 -9.65 -14.07
N ALA A 103 -4.22 -8.97 -12.92
CA ALA A 103 -5.10 -7.84 -12.73
C ALA A 103 -4.58 -6.55 -13.39
N GLY A 104 -3.31 -6.51 -13.80
CA GLY A 104 -2.68 -5.34 -14.36
C GLY A 104 -2.49 -4.21 -13.33
N ILE A 105 -2.12 -4.55 -12.09
CA ILE A 105 -1.88 -3.58 -11.01
C ILE A 105 -0.42 -3.57 -10.55
N ALA A 106 -0.02 -2.52 -9.84
CA ALA A 106 1.32 -2.43 -9.26
C ALA A 106 1.50 -3.32 -8.01
N MET A 107 2.74 -3.69 -7.71
CA MET A 107 3.08 -4.45 -6.50
C MET A 107 4.39 -3.94 -5.89
N GLY A 108 4.35 -3.60 -4.60
CA GLY A 108 5.54 -3.45 -3.77
C GLY A 108 5.92 -4.77 -3.12
N LEU A 109 7.14 -5.26 -3.34
CA LEU A 109 7.70 -6.43 -2.65
C LEU A 109 8.54 -6.00 -1.46
N SER A 110 8.28 -6.54 -0.27
CA SER A 110 9.13 -6.29 0.90
C SER A 110 10.48 -7.02 0.80
N ASN A 111 11.57 -6.40 1.27
CA ASN A 111 12.81 -7.14 1.51
C ASN A 111 12.68 -8.21 2.61
N TRP A 112 11.63 -8.16 3.44
CA TRP A 112 11.24 -9.21 4.39
C TRP A 112 10.29 -10.25 3.79
N ALA A 113 10.24 -10.36 2.46
CA ALA A 113 9.49 -11.40 1.78
C ALA A 113 10.05 -12.80 2.06
N THR A 114 9.16 -13.79 1.98
CA THR A 114 9.48 -15.22 2.11
C THR A 114 9.77 -15.93 0.78
N LYS A 115 9.77 -15.17 -0.33
CA LYS A 115 10.21 -15.60 -1.65
C LYS A 115 11.24 -14.59 -2.19
N SER A 116 12.15 -15.07 -3.04
CA SER A 116 13.19 -14.23 -3.62
C SER A 116 12.58 -13.17 -4.54
N LEU A 117 13.20 -12.00 -4.62
CA LEU A 117 12.75 -10.94 -5.54
C LEU A 117 12.81 -11.40 -7.00
N GLU A 118 13.73 -12.30 -7.32
CA GLU A 118 13.87 -12.89 -8.66
C GLU A 118 12.66 -13.78 -8.99
N ASP A 119 12.26 -14.69 -8.11
CA ASP A 119 11.11 -15.58 -8.33
C ASP A 119 9.79 -14.79 -8.41
N VAL A 120 9.63 -13.79 -7.55
CA VAL A 120 8.44 -12.93 -7.53
C VAL A 120 8.31 -12.16 -8.84
N MET A 121 9.38 -11.54 -9.31
CA MET A 121 9.39 -10.81 -10.57
C MET A 121 9.21 -11.74 -11.78
N ALA A 122 9.88 -12.89 -11.80
CA ALA A 122 9.74 -13.88 -12.88
C ALA A 122 8.28 -14.33 -13.02
N ALA A 123 7.63 -14.70 -11.93
CA ALA A 123 6.24 -15.14 -11.93
C ALA A 123 5.25 -14.05 -12.40
N GLY A 124 5.55 -12.78 -12.14
CA GLY A 124 4.75 -11.66 -12.64
C GLY A 124 4.93 -11.45 -14.14
N LYS A 125 6.18 -11.49 -14.61
CA LYS A 125 6.55 -11.32 -16.02
C LYS A 125 6.05 -12.43 -16.94
N GLU A 126 5.90 -13.65 -16.42
CA GLU A 126 5.23 -14.75 -17.14
C GLU A 126 3.83 -14.36 -17.62
N ILE A 127 3.14 -13.45 -16.92
CA ILE A 127 1.78 -13.00 -17.21
C ILE A 127 1.75 -11.60 -17.82
N ASN A 128 2.53 -10.66 -17.27
CA ASN A 128 2.62 -9.29 -17.74
C ASN A 128 4.11 -8.86 -17.82
N PRO A 129 4.72 -8.81 -19.02
CA PRO A 129 6.11 -8.41 -19.19
C PRO A 129 6.47 -7.03 -18.62
N GLU A 130 5.49 -6.13 -18.55
CA GLU A 130 5.61 -4.76 -18.02
C GLU A 130 5.14 -4.65 -16.56
N ALA A 131 5.16 -5.73 -15.79
CA ALA A 131 4.77 -5.76 -14.38
C ALA A 131 5.36 -4.55 -13.61
N PRO A 132 4.51 -3.59 -13.16
CA PRO A 132 4.97 -2.35 -12.52
C PRO A 132 5.28 -2.63 -11.06
N TYR A 133 6.43 -3.27 -10.82
CA TYR A 133 6.82 -3.70 -9.48
C TYR A 133 7.88 -2.82 -8.88
N ALA A 134 7.69 -2.52 -7.60
CA ALA A 134 8.67 -1.85 -6.78
C ALA A 134 9.25 -2.82 -5.74
N LEU A 135 10.52 -2.66 -5.44
CA LEU A 135 11.13 -3.29 -4.27
C LEU A 135 11.01 -2.35 -3.09
N GLN A 136 10.88 -2.88 -1.88
CA GLN A 136 10.90 -2.09 -0.64
C GLN A 136 12.10 -2.45 0.24
N THR A 137 12.71 -1.39 0.80
CA THR A 137 13.70 -1.46 1.89
C THR A 137 13.42 -0.33 2.88
N SER A 138 14.21 -0.20 3.95
CA SER A 138 14.06 0.86 4.94
C SER A 138 15.31 1.74 5.03
N SER A 139 15.12 3.02 5.34
CA SER A 139 16.21 3.95 5.67
C SER A 139 17.02 3.50 6.89
N ALA A 140 16.41 2.73 7.79
CA ALA A 140 17.07 2.15 8.96
C ALA A 140 17.91 0.90 8.62
N ASN A 141 17.87 0.40 7.39
CA ASN A 141 18.70 -0.73 6.98
C ASN A 141 20.14 -0.28 6.72
N LEU A 142 21.11 -1.13 7.04
CA LEU A 142 22.52 -0.80 6.76
C LEU A 142 22.72 -0.62 5.25
N GLN A 143 23.34 0.50 4.89
CA GLN A 143 23.53 0.91 3.49
C GLN A 143 24.17 -0.18 2.62
N LYS A 144 25.16 -0.91 3.15
CA LYS A 144 25.82 -2.02 2.44
C LYS A 144 24.84 -3.12 1.99
N TYR A 145 23.86 -3.47 2.82
CA TYR A 145 22.85 -4.48 2.48
C TYR A 145 21.82 -3.93 1.50
N THR A 146 21.54 -2.64 1.57
CA THR A 146 20.67 -1.98 0.60
C THR A 146 21.31 -1.95 -0.80
N ILE A 147 22.62 -1.68 -0.92
CA ILE A 147 23.32 -1.69 -2.22
C ILE A 147 23.24 -3.06 -2.91
N GLU A 148 23.52 -4.14 -2.17
CA GLU A 148 23.41 -5.52 -2.69
C GLU A 148 22.00 -5.81 -3.22
N LEU A 149 20.99 -5.44 -2.44
CA LEU A 149 19.59 -5.63 -2.79
C LEU A 149 19.18 -4.83 -4.04
N LEU A 150 19.70 -3.60 -4.19
CA LEU A 150 19.42 -2.74 -5.35
C LEU A 150 19.97 -3.34 -6.66
N HIS A 151 21.18 -3.88 -6.64
CA HIS A 151 21.76 -4.51 -7.83
C HIS A 151 20.95 -5.74 -8.28
N ARG A 152 20.48 -6.55 -7.33
CA ARG A 152 19.58 -7.67 -7.63
C ARG A 152 18.26 -7.19 -8.23
N ALA A 153 17.68 -6.14 -7.66
CA ALA A 153 16.40 -5.58 -8.11
C ALA A 153 16.47 -4.99 -9.52
N GLU A 154 17.53 -4.24 -9.84
CA GLU A 154 17.77 -3.74 -11.20
C GLU A 154 17.90 -4.88 -12.21
N LYS A 155 18.72 -5.89 -11.89
CA LYS A 155 18.91 -7.07 -12.75
C LYS A 155 17.59 -7.84 -13.00
N ALA A 156 16.72 -7.90 -11.99
CA ALA A 156 15.41 -8.53 -12.11
C ALA A 156 14.40 -7.66 -12.90
N ASN A 157 14.67 -6.36 -13.13
CA ASN A 157 13.80 -5.34 -13.74
C ASN A 157 12.69 -4.81 -12.82
N TYR A 158 12.98 -4.63 -11.54
CA TYR A 158 12.13 -3.80 -10.69
C TYR A 158 12.16 -2.35 -11.20
N LYS A 159 11.00 -1.70 -11.21
CA LYS A 159 10.81 -0.36 -11.80
C LYS A 159 11.00 0.77 -10.81
N ALA A 160 10.86 0.48 -9.52
CA ALA A 160 10.95 1.48 -8.47
C ALA A 160 11.47 0.90 -7.16
N LEU A 161 11.91 1.80 -6.29
CA LEU A 161 12.22 1.53 -4.90
C LEU A 161 11.25 2.32 -4.00
N LEU A 162 10.46 1.60 -3.20
CA LEU A 162 9.68 2.15 -2.10
C LEU A 162 10.54 2.14 -0.83
N VAL A 163 11.13 3.27 -0.47
CA VAL A 163 11.97 3.37 0.73
C VAL A 163 11.13 3.74 1.94
N THR A 164 11.06 2.84 2.92
CA THR A 164 10.34 3.05 4.17
C THR A 164 11.13 3.93 5.12
N VAL A 165 10.58 5.09 5.45
CA VAL A 165 11.19 6.12 6.31
C VAL A 165 10.50 6.27 7.69
N ASP A 166 9.42 5.52 7.95
CA ASP A 166 8.65 5.55 9.20
C ASP A 166 9.08 4.51 10.26
N ALA A 167 10.23 3.86 10.05
CA ALA A 167 10.69 2.74 10.88
C ALA A 167 12.15 2.83 11.36
N PRO A 168 12.59 3.98 11.92
CA PRO A 168 13.91 4.07 12.57
C PRO A 168 14.02 3.08 13.74
N THR A 169 12.89 2.84 14.42
CA THR A 169 12.68 1.75 15.35
C THR A 169 11.39 1.00 15.00
N LEU A 170 11.25 -0.22 15.50
CA LEU A 170 10.03 -0.99 15.29
C LEU A 170 8.93 -0.55 16.26
N GLY A 171 7.71 -0.36 15.75
CA GLY A 171 6.53 -0.11 16.57
C GLY A 171 6.30 -1.20 17.63
N ARG A 172 5.71 -0.81 18.77
CA ARG A 172 5.43 -1.73 19.86
C ARG A 172 4.09 -2.45 19.64
N ARG A 173 4.13 -3.67 19.11
CA ARG A 173 2.95 -4.47 18.76
C ARG A 173 2.73 -5.57 19.80
N LEU A 174 1.72 -5.42 20.65
CA LEU A 174 1.62 -6.19 21.90
C LEU A 174 1.44 -7.70 21.68
N ASN A 175 0.74 -8.10 20.63
CA ASN A 175 0.63 -9.50 20.21
C ASN A 175 2.00 -10.13 19.92
N GLU A 176 2.91 -9.41 19.28
CA GLU A 176 4.25 -9.92 18.94
C GLU A 176 5.09 -10.20 20.21
N TYR A 177 4.91 -9.39 21.26
CA TYR A 177 5.55 -9.63 22.57
C TYR A 177 4.95 -10.82 23.32
N ARG A 178 3.65 -11.09 23.14
CA ARG A 178 2.95 -12.19 23.82
C ARG A 178 3.21 -13.53 23.15
N ASN A 179 3.25 -13.55 21.82
CA ASN A 179 3.24 -14.80 21.04
C ASN A 179 4.59 -15.12 20.38
N GLY A 180 5.54 -14.18 20.39
CA GLY A 180 6.73 -14.21 19.56
C GLY A 180 6.39 -14.10 18.06
N ILE A 181 7.38 -13.82 17.22
CA ILE A 181 7.19 -13.64 15.77
C ILE A 181 8.33 -14.23 14.93
N ASP A 182 9.12 -15.11 15.53
CA ASP A 182 10.24 -15.71 14.81
C ASP A 182 9.71 -16.53 13.63
N LEU A 183 10.39 -16.40 12.51
CA LEU A 183 10.00 -17.03 11.27
C LEU A 183 10.05 -18.56 11.43
N PRO A 184 9.00 -19.30 11.04
CA PRO A 184 8.99 -20.76 11.10
C PRO A 184 10.25 -21.38 10.48
N PRO A 185 10.83 -22.45 11.05
CA PRO A 185 12.07 -23.06 10.55
C PRO A 185 12.02 -23.51 9.08
N THR A 186 10.83 -23.75 8.55
CA THR A 186 10.58 -24.14 7.15
C THR A 186 10.64 -22.96 6.17
N LEU A 187 10.71 -21.73 6.66
CA LEU A 187 10.75 -20.50 5.87
C LEU A 187 12.08 -19.77 6.09
N ALA A 188 12.45 -18.89 5.15
CA ALA A 188 13.63 -18.04 5.21
C ALA A 188 13.34 -16.65 4.64
N PHE A 189 14.27 -15.71 4.84
CA PHE A 189 14.26 -14.40 4.18
C PHE A 189 15.27 -14.33 3.03
N PRO A 190 14.94 -14.82 1.81
CA PRO A 190 15.90 -14.95 0.69
C PRO A 190 16.43 -13.62 0.13
N ASN A 191 15.87 -12.48 0.56
CA ASN A 191 16.30 -11.15 0.11
C ASN A 191 17.26 -10.48 1.11
N LEU A 192 17.55 -11.12 2.25
CA LEU A 192 18.48 -10.60 3.24
C LEU A 192 19.79 -11.39 3.18
N SER A 193 20.92 -10.69 3.09
CA SER A 193 22.25 -11.33 3.13
C SER A 193 22.61 -11.88 4.50
N HIS A 194 21.92 -11.44 5.56
CA HIS A 194 21.95 -12.05 6.87
C HIS A 194 20.51 -12.24 7.34
N ASP A 195 20.07 -13.48 7.54
CA ASP A 195 18.73 -13.82 8.02
C ASP A 195 18.72 -13.81 9.56
N PRO A 196 18.18 -12.78 10.22
CA PRO A 196 18.13 -12.72 11.68
C PRO A 196 17.02 -13.60 12.28
N ARG A 197 16.28 -14.36 11.44
CA ARG A 197 15.07 -15.15 11.76
C ARG A 197 13.88 -14.35 12.29
N SER A 198 14.12 -13.12 12.72
CA SER A 198 13.15 -12.23 13.34
C SER A 198 13.49 -10.79 12.97
N PHE A 199 12.56 -10.06 12.36
CA PHE A 199 12.79 -8.65 12.02
C PHE A 199 12.92 -7.75 13.27
N ARG A 200 12.61 -8.29 14.46
CA ARG A 200 12.87 -7.69 15.78
C ARG A 200 14.35 -7.74 16.19
N ALA A 201 15.07 -8.74 15.73
CA ALA A 201 16.51 -8.91 16.00
C ALA A 201 17.37 -8.18 14.96
N ALA A 202 16.75 -7.58 13.93
CA ALA A 202 17.46 -6.84 12.89
C ALA A 202 18.14 -5.59 13.47
N VAL A 203 19.43 -5.41 13.16
CA VAL A 203 20.16 -4.17 13.48
C VAL A 203 19.60 -3.04 12.63
N ARG A 204 19.29 -1.91 13.27
CA ARG A 204 18.72 -0.70 12.65
C ARG A 204 19.59 0.51 12.92
N ASP A 205 19.79 1.32 11.88
CA ASP A 205 20.45 2.62 11.98
C ASP A 205 19.42 3.74 12.12
N ALA A 206 19.12 4.06 13.38
CA ALA A 206 18.21 5.15 13.74
C ALA A 206 18.85 6.55 13.65
N SER A 207 20.13 6.65 13.29
CA SER A 207 20.84 7.94 13.16
C SER A 207 20.64 8.60 11.79
N THR A 208 19.99 7.89 10.86
CA THR A 208 19.74 8.31 9.49
C THR A 208 18.88 9.58 9.44
N SER A 209 19.35 10.63 8.76
CA SER A 209 18.63 11.89 8.56
C SER A 209 18.39 12.16 7.08
N ALA A 210 17.37 12.97 6.74
CA ALA A 210 17.09 13.33 5.36
C ALA A 210 18.31 13.95 4.64
N ALA A 211 19.05 14.80 5.36
CA ALA A 211 20.21 15.52 4.83
C ALA A 211 21.36 14.61 4.39
N THR A 212 21.54 13.44 5.04
CA THR A 212 22.59 12.48 4.66
C THR A 212 22.03 11.35 3.80
N PHE A 213 20.83 10.89 4.10
CA PHE A 213 20.22 9.73 3.48
C PHE A 213 19.76 9.97 2.06
N LEU A 214 19.05 11.07 1.79
CA LEU A 214 18.46 11.30 0.47
C LEU A 214 19.51 11.55 -0.62
N PRO A 215 20.62 12.28 -0.37
CA PRO A 215 21.74 12.33 -1.32
C PRO A 215 22.38 10.96 -1.57
N TRP A 216 22.65 10.19 -0.51
CA TRP A 216 23.18 8.84 -0.65
C TRP A 216 22.25 7.93 -1.45
N LEU A 217 20.95 7.95 -1.13
CA LEU A 217 19.93 7.15 -1.80
C LEU A 217 19.85 7.51 -3.29
N SER A 218 19.89 8.80 -3.61
CA SER A 218 19.91 9.28 -4.99
C SER A 218 21.13 8.80 -5.78
N ALA A 219 22.28 8.59 -5.12
CA ALA A 219 23.46 8.05 -5.75
C ALA A 219 23.44 6.50 -5.85
N ALA A 220 22.88 5.84 -4.83
CA ALA A 220 22.90 4.39 -4.71
C ALA A 220 21.83 3.68 -5.55
N VAL A 221 20.64 4.28 -5.70
CA VAL A 221 19.56 3.67 -6.47
C VAL A 221 19.90 3.70 -7.96
N PRO A 222 19.74 2.62 -8.72
CA PRO A 222 19.99 2.63 -10.16
C PRO A 222 19.13 3.66 -10.90
N ALA A 223 19.66 4.23 -11.99
CA ALA A 223 18.99 5.31 -12.73
C ALA A 223 17.68 4.86 -13.40
N ALA A 224 17.58 3.56 -13.75
CA ALA A 224 16.37 2.97 -14.33
C ALA A 224 15.24 2.77 -13.31
N MET A 225 15.50 2.97 -12.01
CA MET A 225 14.52 2.79 -10.95
C MET A 225 14.07 4.15 -10.39
N GLU A 226 12.75 4.33 -10.27
CA GLU A 226 12.16 5.47 -9.56
C GLU A 226 12.40 5.35 -8.05
N ILE A 227 12.50 6.49 -7.35
CA ILE A 227 12.57 6.54 -5.89
C ILE A 227 11.25 7.07 -5.34
N TRP A 228 10.67 6.32 -4.41
CA TRP A 228 9.47 6.69 -3.68
C TRP A 228 9.71 6.63 -2.18
N LEU A 229 9.37 7.68 -1.44
CA LEU A 229 9.47 7.68 0.02
C LEU A 229 8.14 7.24 0.65
N LYS A 230 8.16 6.14 1.39
CA LYS A 230 6.98 5.54 2.04
C LYS A 230 7.04 5.75 3.55
N GLY A 231 5.93 6.18 4.14
CA GLY A 231 5.84 6.44 5.57
C GLY A 231 5.69 7.91 5.92
N ILE A 232 5.34 8.74 4.94
CA ILE A 232 5.12 10.16 5.14
C ILE A 232 3.71 10.37 5.72
N CYS A 233 3.57 11.28 6.67
CA CYS A 233 2.26 11.66 7.24
C CYS A 233 2.11 13.18 7.39
N THR A 234 3.06 13.98 6.91
CA THR A 234 3.10 15.44 7.13
C THR A 234 3.42 16.16 5.81
N PRO A 235 2.84 17.35 5.57
CA PRO A 235 3.22 18.20 4.44
C PRO A 235 4.71 18.57 4.44
N GLU A 236 5.30 18.77 5.61
CA GLU A 236 6.71 19.15 5.77
C GLU A 236 7.65 18.09 5.21
N ASP A 237 7.38 16.81 5.47
CA ASP A 237 8.18 15.71 4.93
C ASP A 237 7.98 15.53 3.42
N VAL A 238 6.82 15.90 2.88
CA VAL A 238 6.61 15.96 1.42
C VAL A 238 7.47 17.07 0.79
N LEU A 239 7.55 18.25 1.40
CA LEU A 239 8.40 19.34 0.91
C LEU A 239 9.90 18.95 0.98
N LEU A 240 10.32 18.26 2.04
CA LEU A 240 11.65 17.69 2.14
C LEU A 240 11.91 16.70 0.98
N ALA A 241 10.98 15.79 0.72
CA ALA A 241 11.08 14.85 -0.39
C ALA A 241 11.19 15.57 -1.75
N ALA A 242 10.38 16.62 -1.95
CA ALA A 242 10.29 17.37 -3.20
C ALA A 242 11.57 18.17 -3.50
N ALA A 243 12.36 18.51 -2.48
CA ALA A 243 13.65 19.16 -2.64
C ALA A 243 14.73 18.25 -3.27
N HIS A 244 14.48 16.94 -3.42
CA HIS A 244 15.43 15.98 -3.99
C HIS A 244 15.04 15.56 -5.41
N PRO A 245 15.83 15.93 -6.45
CA PRO A 245 15.44 15.78 -7.86
C PRO A 245 15.13 14.35 -8.33
N ARG A 246 15.64 13.34 -7.63
CA ARG A 246 15.45 11.92 -7.96
C ARG A 246 14.24 11.27 -7.31
N VAL A 247 13.62 11.93 -6.34
CA VAL A 247 12.38 11.44 -5.73
C VAL A 247 11.25 11.68 -6.71
N ARG A 248 10.57 10.61 -7.12
CA ARG A 248 9.47 10.66 -8.09
C ARG A 248 8.11 10.70 -7.41
N GLY A 249 8.01 10.13 -6.22
CA GLY A 249 6.77 10.11 -5.47
C GLY A 249 6.94 9.87 -3.99
N VAL A 250 5.84 10.00 -3.28
CA VAL A 250 5.71 9.76 -1.84
C VAL A 250 4.52 8.85 -1.59
N VAL A 251 4.55 8.08 -0.51
CA VAL A 251 3.40 7.29 -0.06
C VAL A 251 3.02 7.75 1.34
N VAL A 252 1.86 8.40 1.43
CA VAL A 252 1.22 8.77 2.69
C VAL A 252 0.84 7.48 3.41
N SER A 253 1.55 7.17 4.49
CA SER A 253 1.55 5.86 5.13
C SER A 253 1.89 6.00 6.60
N ASN A 254 1.11 5.37 7.47
CA ASN A 254 1.45 5.13 8.88
C ASN A 254 1.75 3.64 9.13
N HIS A 255 2.25 2.95 8.09
CA HIS A 255 2.59 1.54 8.11
C HIS A 255 1.39 0.63 8.45
N GLY A 256 0.17 1.05 8.08
CA GLY A 256 -1.06 0.34 8.42
C GLY A 256 -1.37 0.32 9.92
N GLY A 257 -0.93 1.34 10.67
CA GLY A 257 -1.07 1.47 12.12
C GLY A 257 -0.12 0.60 12.93
N ARG A 258 1.02 0.20 12.34
CA ARG A 258 1.96 -0.78 12.93
C ARG A 258 3.26 -0.17 13.48
N GLN A 259 3.38 1.16 13.44
CA GLN A 259 4.54 1.92 13.91
C GLN A 259 4.15 2.81 15.09
N LEU A 260 3.96 4.12 14.89
CA LEU A 260 3.49 5.03 15.93
C LEU A 260 1.96 4.92 16.09
N ASP A 261 1.48 4.42 17.23
CA ASP A 261 0.04 4.46 17.55
C ASP A 261 -0.34 5.84 18.11
N GLY A 262 -1.50 6.35 17.71
CA GLY A 262 -1.91 7.74 17.91
C GLY A 262 -1.48 8.68 16.77
N ALA A 263 -0.77 8.18 15.76
CA ALA A 263 -0.55 8.90 14.51
C ALA A 263 -1.88 9.11 13.76
N PRO A 264 -1.99 10.17 12.92
CA PRO A 264 -3.20 10.43 12.14
C PRO A 264 -3.54 9.26 11.21
N ALA A 265 -4.83 9.13 10.86
CA ALA A 265 -5.20 8.25 9.77
C ALA A 265 -4.61 8.80 8.45
N THR A 266 -4.14 7.93 7.57
CA THR A 266 -3.46 8.38 6.35
C THR A 266 -4.36 9.21 5.44
N LEU A 267 -5.65 8.90 5.39
CA LEU A 267 -6.64 9.71 4.65
C LEU A 267 -6.82 11.12 5.23
N GLU A 268 -6.60 11.32 6.54
CA GLU A 268 -6.65 12.64 7.17
C GLU A 268 -5.44 13.49 6.80
N ALA A 269 -4.26 12.86 6.74
CA ALA A 269 -3.01 13.50 6.35
C ALA A 269 -2.93 13.80 4.84
N LEU A 270 -3.62 13.00 4.03
CA LEU A 270 -3.51 13.01 2.57
C LEU A 270 -3.73 14.39 1.92
N PRO A 271 -4.78 15.18 2.24
CA PRO A 271 -5.00 16.46 1.57
C PRO A 271 -3.85 17.45 1.76
N GLY A 272 -3.29 17.52 2.97
CA GLY A 272 -2.14 18.39 3.26
C GLY A 272 -0.88 17.92 2.53
N CYS A 273 -0.63 16.61 2.53
CA CYS A 273 0.50 16.03 1.80
C CYS A 273 0.38 16.24 0.28
N ALA A 274 -0.83 16.06 -0.28
CA ALA A 274 -1.09 16.25 -1.70
C ALA A 274 -0.95 17.72 -2.13
N ALA A 275 -1.29 18.67 -1.26
CA ALA A 275 -1.05 20.09 -1.52
C ALA A 275 0.46 20.41 -1.55
N ALA A 276 1.24 19.85 -0.62
CA ALA A 276 2.70 20.04 -0.58
C ALA A 276 3.45 19.41 -1.76
N ALA A 277 2.90 18.36 -2.37
CA ALA A 277 3.48 17.70 -3.55
C ALA A 277 3.42 18.54 -4.83
N GLY A 278 2.73 19.70 -4.83
CA GLY A 278 2.41 20.46 -6.05
C GLY A 278 3.58 21.13 -6.78
N ALA A 279 4.73 21.39 -6.13
CA ALA A 279 5.91 21.97 -6.80
C ALA A 279 7.23 21.63 -6.08
N PRO A 280 8.15 20.84 -6.69
CA PRO A 280 7.99 20.06 -7.91
C PRO A 280 6.92 18.95 -7.77
N ALA A 281 6.22 18.64 -8.87
CA ALA A 281 5.12 17.68 -8.89
C ALA A 281 5.59 16.24 -8.59
N LEU A 282 5.50 15.85 -7.32
CA LEU A 282 5.66 14.47 -6.87
C LEU A 282 4.36 13.70 -7.09
N LEU A 283 4.46 12.41 -7.43
CA LEU A 283 3.30 11.51 -7.36
C LEU A 283 2.96 11.17 -5.91
N VAL A 284 1.67 11.13 -5.58
CA VAL A 284 1.16 10.91 -4.23
C VAL A 284 0.45 9.56 -4.16
N GLY A 285 1.12 8.57 -3.59
CA GLY A 285 0.49 7.33 -3.16
C GLY A 285 -0.11 7.46 -1.76
N VAL A 286 -1.09 6.61 -1.45
CA VAL A 286 -1.59 6.44 -0.07
C VAL A 286 -1.82 4.97 0.23
N ASP A 287 -1.46 4.55 1.44
CA ASP A 287 -1.87 3.26 2.00
C ASP A 287 -2.50 3.43 3.38
N GLY A 288 -3.00 2.35 3.96
CA GLY A 288 -3.69 2.38 5.25
C GLY A 288 -5.21 2.52 5.08
N GLY A 289 -5.93 1.51 5.60
CA GLY A 289 -7.39 1.55 5.68
C GLY A 289 -8.20 1.27 4.40
N VAL A 290 -7.61 1.23 3.20
CA VAL A 290 -8.36 0.92 1.95
C VAL A 290 -8.97 -0.48 2.00
N ARG A 291 -10.30 -0.60 1.93
CA ARG A 291 -11.05 -1.87 1.93
C ARG A 291 -12.12 -1.98 0.85
N ARG A 292 -12.52 -0.86 0.26
CA ARG A 292 -13.59 -0.77 -0.74
C ARG A 292 -13.13 0.01 -1.96
N GLY A 293 -13.76 -0.22 -3.10
CA GLY A 293 -13.56 0.61 -4.29
C GLY A 293 -13.93 2.08 -4.05
N SER A 294 -14.94 2.34 -3.21
CA SER A 294 -15.28 3.72 -2.79
C SER A 294 -14.18 4.38 -1.94
N ASP A 295 -13.34 3.61 -1.26
CA ASP A 295 -12.22 4.15 -0.48
C ASP A 295 -11.12 4.67 -1.43
N ILE A 296 -10.86 3.93 -2.52
CA ILE A 296 -9.96 4.35 -3.60
C ILE A 296 -10.49 5.65 -4.20
N PHE A 297 -11.78 5.71 -4.56
CA PHE A 297 -12.40 6.93 -5.10
C PHE A 297 -12.21 8.15 -4.17
N LYS A 298 -12.47 7.99 -2.86
CA LYS A 298 -12.30 9.06 -1.87
C LYS A 298 -10.85 9.53 -1.76
N ALA A 299 -9.89 8.61 -1.76
CA ALA A 299 -8.48 8.95 -1.72
C ALA A 299 -8.03 9.75 -2.95
N LEU A 300 -8.45 9.33 -4.16
CA LEU A 300 -8.16 10.07 -5.39
C LEU A 300 -8.77 11.48 -5.35
N ALA A 301 -10.04 11.60 -4.94
CA ALA A 301 -10.71 12.89 -4.78
C ALA A 301 -10.01 13.81 -3.77
N LEU A 302 -9.27 13.25 -2.82
CA LEU A 302 -8.47 13.99 -1.82
C LEU A 302 -7.03 14.25 -2.26
N GLY A 303 -6.65 13.84 -3.48
CA GLY A 303 -5.38 14.18 -4.11
C GLY A 303 -4.33 13.06 -4.16
N ALA A 304 -4.71 11.81 -3.92
CA ALA A 304 -3.84 10.68 -4.27
C ALA A 304 -3.85 10.42 -5.79
N ASP A 305 -2.73 9.98 -6.34
CA ASP A 305 -2.61 9.43 -7.70
C ASP A 305 -2.82 7.90 -7.70
N VAL A 306 -2.52 7.24 -6.58
CA VAL A 306 -2.58 5.77 -6.44
C VAL A 306 -2.87 5.36 -5.00
N CYS A 307 -3.69 4.31 -4.84
CA CYS A 307 -3.90 3.65 -3.55
C CYS A 307 -3.11 2.33 -3.46
N PHE A 308 -2.59 2.01 -2.27
CA PHE A 308 -1.98 0.71 -2.00
C PHE A 308 -2.67 -0.01 -0.84
N ALA A 309 -2.71 -1.35 -0.89
CA ALA A 309 -3.17 -2.18 0.23
C ALA A 309 -2.18 -3.29 0.58
N GLY A 310 -1.82 -3.37 1.87
CA GLY A 310 -0.91 -4.42 2.37
C GLY A 310 -1.63 -5.69 2.85
N ARG A 311 -2.69 -5.56 3.67
CA ARG A 311 -3.39 -6.73 4.25
C ARG A 311 -4.27 -7.49 3.25
N VAL A 312 -4.81 -6.79 2.24
CA VAL A 312 -5.71 -7.36 1.22
C VAL A 312 -5.12 -8.58 0.50
N PRO A 313 -3.91 -8.52 -0.09
CA PRO A 313 -3.32 -9.70 -0.72
C PRO A 313 -3.07 -10.84 0.27
N ILE A 314 -2.75 -10.54 1.54
CA ILE A 314 -2.52 -11.57 2.55
C ILE A 314 -3.82 -12.31 2.92
N TRP A 315 -4.92 -11.59 3.11
CA TRP A 315 -6.22 -12.21 3.34
C TRP A 315 -6.66 -13.02 2.14
N GLY A 316 -6.43 -12.53 0.92
CA GLY A 316 -6.67 -13.29 -0.30
C GLY A 316 -5.90 -14.62 -0.34
N LEU A 317 -4.60 -14.58 -0.03
CA LEU A 317 -3.75 -15.78 0.06
C LEU A 317 -4.28 -16.78 1.09
N ALA A 318 -4.58 -16.33 2.31
CA ALA A 318 -5.11 -17.20 3.36
C ALA A 318 -6.50 -17.78 3.03
N TYR A 319 -7.32 -17.03 2.29
CA TYR A 319 -8.63 -17.48 1.86
C TYR A 319 -8.54 -18.61 0.82
N ALA A 320 -7.79 -18.41 -0.27
CA ALA A 320 -7.73 -19.34 -1.40
C ALA A 320 -6.47 -19.18 -2.31
N GLY A 321 -5.30 -18.89 -1.73
CA GLY A 321 -4.05 -18.73 -2.48
C GLY A 321 -4.15 -17.63 -3.54
N GLN A 322 -3.58 -17.87 -4.73
CA GLN A 322 -3.64 -16.91 -5.85
C GLN A 322 -5.08 -16.50 -6.20
N GLN A 323 -6.03 -17.46 -6.25
CA GLN A 323 -7.42 -17.18 -6.62
C GLN A 323 -8.11 -16.26 -5.62
N GLY A 324 -7.77 -16.36 -4.33
CA GLY A 324 -8.30 -15.45 -3.31
C GLY A 324 -7.74 -14.03 -3.45
N VAL A 325 -6.48 -13.88 -3.86
CA VAL A 325 -5.90 -12.56 -4.20
C VAL A 325 -6.58 -11.97 -5.43
N GLU A 326 -6.75 -12.75 -6.50
CA GLU A 326 -7.47 -12.33 -7.70
C GLU A 326 -8.90 -11.90 -7.38
N ARG A 327 -9.61 -12.65 -6.52
CA ARG A 327 -10.96 -12.30 -6.09
C ARG A 327 -11.00 -10.98 -5.32
N ALA A 328 -10.05 -10.75 -4.41
CA ALA A 328 -9.97 -9.51 -3.65
C ALA A 328 -9.75 -8.28 -4.55
N VAL A 329 -8.85 -8.39 -5.53
CA VAL A 329 -8.60 -7.31 -6.50
C VAL A 329 -9.82 -7.08 -7.40
N GLY A 330 -10.47 -8.15 -7.85
CA GLY A 330 -11.71 -8.08 -8.62
C GLY A 330 -12.80 -7.30 -7.88
N ILE A 331 -13.04 -7.61 -6.60
CA ILE A 331 -14.00 -6.88 -5.76
C ILE A 331 -13.67 -5.38 -5.72
N LEU A 332 -12.42 -5.01 -5.42
CA LEU A 332 -12.02 -3.60 -5.33
C LEU A 332 -12.19 -2.85 -6.65
N ARG A 333 -11.86 -3.50 -7.79
CA ARG A 333 -12.01 -2.92 -9.11
C ARG A 333 -13.49 -2.73 -9.48
N ASP A 334 -14.31 -3.76 -9.29
CA ASP A 334 -15.73 -3.74 -9.62
C ASP A 334 -16.47 -2.68 -8.78
N GLU A 335 -16.14 -2.59 -7.48
CA GLU A 335 -16.67 -1.55 -6.59
C GLU A 335 -16.20 -0.14 -7.01
N PHE A 336 -14.94 0.02 -7.44
CA PHE A 336 -14.40 1.30 -7.85
C PHE A 336 -15.06 1.80 -9.15
N GLU A 337 -15.18 0.92 -10.14
CA GLU A 337 -15.84 1.23 -11.42
C GLU A 337 -17.33 1.56 -11.22
N THR A 338 -18.02 0.79 -10.36
CA THR A 338 -19.40 1.08 -9.96
C THR A 338 -19.50 2.44 -9.26
N CYS A 339 -18.58 2.74 -8.35
CA CYS A 339 -18.52 4.01 -7.64
C CYS A 339 -18.33 5.19 -8.62
N MET A 340 -17.43 5.08 -9.60
CA MET A 340 -17.24 6.10 -10.63
C MET A 340 -18.53 6.36 -11.42
N ARG A 341 -19.20 5.30 -11.88
CA ARG A 341 -20.47 5.42 -12.60
C ARG A 341 -21.54 6.13 -11.77
N LEU A 342 -21.72 5.71 -10.51
CA LEU A 342 -22.73 6.30 -9.62
C LEU A 342 -22.38 7.72 -9.17
N ALA A 343 -21.09 8.07 -9.10
CA ALA A 343 -20.62 9.43 -8.87
C ALA A 343 -20.76 10.32 -10.12
N GLY A 344 -20.96 9.74 -11.30
CA GLY A 344 -21.03 10.45 -12.58
C GLY A 344 -19.66 10.86 -13.13
N CYS A 345 -18.61 10.11 -12.79
CA CYS A 345 -17.23 10.30 -13.24
C CYS A 345 -16.92 9.25 -14.33
N LYS A 346 -16.49 9.70 -15.53
CA LYS A 346 -16.14 8.80 -16.65
C LYS A 346 -14.65 8.50 -16.74
N SER A 347 -13.82 9.29 -16.08
CA SER A 347 -12.37 9.18 -16.07
C SER A 347 -11.82 9.59 -14.71
N LEU A 348 -10.56 9.22 -14.43
CA LEU A 348 -9.88 9.63 -13.18
C LEU A 348 -9.79 11.15 -13.04
N ALA A 349 -9.71 11.89 -14.15
CA ALA A 349 -9.68 13.35 -14.16
C ALA A 349 -11.00 14.00 -13.69
N ASP A 350 -12.11 13.26 -13.70
CA ASP A 350 -13.39 13.73 -13.16
C ASP A 350 -13.51 13.53 -11.64
N ILE A 351 -12.50 12.94 -11.00
CA ILE A 351 -12.50 12.64 -9.56
C ILE A 351 -11.76 13.77 -8.83
N GLY A 352 -12.51 14.74 -8.30
CA GLY A 352 -11.98 15.87 -7.53
C GLY A 352 -12.61 16.01 -6.15
N PRO A 353 -12.11 16.94 -5.31
CA PRO A 353 -12.68 17.21 -3.98
C PRO A 353 -14.18 17.51 -4.01
N GLU A 354 -14.68 18.15 -5.07
CA GLU A 354 -16.10 18.47 -5.27
C GLU A 354 -17.01 17.24 -5.39
N CYS A 355 -16.44 16.06 -5.65
CA CYS A 355 -17.15 14.78 -5.57
C CYS A 355 -17.44 14.35 -4.12
N LEU A 356 -16.86 15.03 -3.13
CA LEU A 356 -16.98 14.69 -1.72
C LEU A 356 -17.71 15.75 -0.93
N ALA A 357 -18.31 15.30 0.16
CA ALA A 357 -18.79 16.15 1.24
C ALA A 357 -18.45 15.54 2.61
N VAL A 358 -18.38 16.40 3.61
CA VAL A 358 -18.19 16.02 5.01
C VAL A 358 -19.46 16.29 5.80
N VAL A 359 -19.73 15.46 6.80
CA VAL A 359 -20.79 15.70 7.79
C VAL A 359 -20.15 16.52 8.91
N GLU A 360 -20.38 17.83 8.94
CA GLU A 360 -19.81 18.72 9.97
C GLU A 360 -20.47 18.44 11.33
N GLY A 361 -19.65 18.29 12.39
CA GLY A 361 -20.10 18.34 13.79
C GLY A 361 -21.11 17.29 14.23
N GLY A 362 -21.38 16.25 13.42
CA GLY A 362 -22.39 15.24 13.73
C GLY A 362 -23.84 15.75 13.70
N VAL A 363 -24.08 16.95 13.13
CA VAL A 363 -25.44 17.50 13.00
C VAL A 363 -26.08 16.96 11.71
N PRO A 364 -27.15 16.15 11.79
CA PRO A 364 -27.88 15.72 10.60
C PRO A 364 -28.43 16.95 9.85
N GLY A 365 -28.08 17.10 8.58
CA GLY A 365 -28.61 18.17 7.71
C GLY A 365 -27.60 19.21 7.22
N LEU A 366 -26.37 19.27 7.78
CA LEU A 366 -25.28 20.09 7.23
C LEU A 366 -24.27 19.20 6.47
N ILE A 367 -24.53 18.97 5.19
CA ILE A 367 -23.57 18.36 4.26
C ILE A 367 -22.83 19.50 3.55
N ARG A 368 -21.54 19.67 3.84
CA ARG A 368 -20.70 20.66 3.15
C ARG A 368 -19.86 19.97 2.08
N ARG A 369 -20.07 20.37 0.82
CA ARG A 369 -19.19 19.96 -0.29
C ARG A 369 -17.81 20.58 -0.11
N LEU A 370 -16.77 19.83 -0.46
CA LEU A 370 -15.43 20.40 -0.53
C LEU A 370 -15.34 21.34 -1.75
N PRO A 371 -14.60 22.46 -1.64
CA PRO A 371 -14.39 23.37 -2.76
C PRO A 371 -13.58 22.70 -3.87
N SER A 372 -13.83 23.06 -5.13
CA SER A 372 -12.94 22.71 -6.24
C SER A 372 -11.56 23.35 -6.02
N LYS A 373 -10.47 22.68 -6.46
CA LYS A 373 -9.17 23.34 -6.58
C LYS A 373 -9.33 24.50 -7.60
N LEU A 374 -8.98 25.73 -7.20
CA LEU A 374 -8.96 26.92 -8.08
C LEU A 374 -7.80 26.86 -9.06
#